data_AF-A0A084QVR8-F1
#
_entry.id   AF-A0A084QVR8-F1
#
_cell.length_a   1.000
_cell.length_b   1.000
_cell.length_c   1.000
_cell.angle_alpha   90.00
_cell.angle_beta   90.00
_cell.angle_gamma   90.00
#
_symmetry.space_group_name_H-M   'P 1'
#
loop_
_entity.id
_entity.type
_entity.pdbx_description
1 polymer ?
#
loop_
_entity_poly.entity_id
_entity_poly.type
_entity_poly.pdbx_seq_one_letter_code
_entity_poly.pdbx_strand_id
1 'polypeptide(L)'
;MPAICQDENKLNNKDWAVLGAFANILQSFEDAVKALEGDGIQRKRKQGYFESYGNVWDMIVGYEFLLVELEKAKAMVDQYPEPDHFRVNINLGWKKLDEYYNKLDETPIYYTSLALHPAYRWGYFETIWSGWPTWVSKAQDAEDEYARWQQDVLPTDSDVRDLREHWHAQRFKYPRLSRMAMDFMTVQAMSAECKRLFSAAGRMVTPL
;
A
#
# COMPACT_ATOMS: atom_id res chain seq x y z
N MET A 1 -32.63 19.35 -29.92
CA MET A 1 -31.90 19.67 -28.68
C MET A 1 -30.93 18.52 -28.41
N PRO A 2 -29.65 18.76 -28.06
CA PRO A 2 -28.70 17.68 -27.75
C PRO A 2 -29.25 16.77 -26.64
N ALA A 3 -29.00 15.46 -26.72
CA ALA A 3 -29.53 14.48 -25.76
C ALA A 3 -29.17 14.85 -24.30
N ILE A 4 -27.96 15.36 -24.08
CA ILE A 4 -27.47 15.82 -22.75
C ILE A 4 -28.27 16.99 -22.16
N CYS A 5 -29.04 17.72 -22.96
CA CYS A 5 -29.84 18.86 -22.51
C CYS A 5 -31.31 18.49 -22.24
N GLN A 6 -31.73 17.25 -22.50
CA GLN A 6 -33.08 16.77 -22.19
C GLN A 6 -33.26 16.66 -20.68
N ASP A 7 -34.42 17.07 -20.16
CA ASP A 7 -34.70 17.07 -18.71
C ASP A 7 -34.61 15.67 -18.08
N GLU A 8 -34.92 14.64 -18.88
CA GLU A 8 -34.81 13.22 -18.55
C GLU A 8 -33.36 12.78 -18.25
N ASN A 9 -32.38 13.46 -18.84
CA ASN A 9 -30.96 13.15 -18.75
C ASN A 9 -30.20 14.06 -17.76
N LYS A 10 -30.92 14.92 -17.02
CA LYS A 10 -30.32 15.78 -15.98
C LYS A 10 -30.19 15.00 -14.69
N LEU A 11 -29.01 15.08 -14.06
CA LEU A 11 -28.76 14.52 -12.74
C LEU A 11 -29.70 15.17 -11.71
N ASN A 12 -30.46 14.32 -11.01
CA ASN A 12 -31.31 14.72 -9.92
C ASN A 12 -30.56 14.66 -8.57
N ASN A 13 -31.20 15.11 -7.49
CA ASN A 13 -30.57 15.15 -6.16
C ASN A 13 -30.09 13.78 -5.65
N LYS A 14 -30.77 12.69 -6.01
CA LYS A 14 -30.35 11.34 -5.65
C LYS A 14 -29.08 10.96 -6.40
N ASP A 15 -29.01 11.25 -7.69
CA ASP A 15 -27.81 10.96 -8.51
C ASP A 15 -26.59 11.70 -7.96
N TRP A 16 -26.75 12.97 -7.55
CA TRP A 16 -25.68 13.72 -6.89
C TRP A 16 -25.26 13.13 -5.55
N ALA A 17 -26.19 12.62 -4.75
CA ALA A 17 -25.88 11.95 -3.49
C ALA A 17 -25.14 10.62 -3.73
N VAL A 18 -25.50 9.86 -4.77
CA VAL A 18 -24.77 8.67 -5.23
C VAL A 18 -23.34 9.05 -5.64
N LEU A 19 -23.17 10.10 -6.45
CA LEU A 19 -21.84 10.57 -6.86
C LEU A 19 -20.98 11.00 -5.68
N GLY A 20 -21.57 11.69 -4.70
CA GLY A 20 -20.86 12.08 -3.46
C GLY A 20 -20.39 10.88 -2.65
N ALA A 21 -21.19 9.84 -2.54
CA ALA A 21 -20.81 8.60 -1.87
C ALA A 21 -19.64 7.89 -2.58
N PHE A 22 -19.68 7.79 -3.92
CA PHE A 22 -18.54 7.26 -4.67
C PHE A 22 -17.29 8.11 -4.52
N ALA A 23 -17.40 9.43 -4.56
CA ALA A 23 -16.27 10.33 -4.37
C ALA A 23 -15.59 10.11 -3.01
N ASN A 24 -16.37 9.93 -1.94
CA ASN A 24 -15.83 9.65 -0.61
C ASN A 24 -15.07 8.32 -0.55
N ILE A 25 -15.60 7.26 -1.15
CA ILE A 25 -14.91 5.95 -1.19
C ILE A 25 -13.63 6.03 -2.03
N LEU A 26 -13.71 6.69 -3.19
CA LEU A 26 -12.57 6.85 -4.10
C LEU A 26 -11.47 7.74 -3.53
N GLN A 27 -11.78 8.61 -2.57
CA GLN A 27 -10.76 9.41 -1.88
C GLN A 27 -9.73 8.51 -1.19
N SER A 28 -10.16 7.42 -0.54
CA SER A 28 -9.25 6.46 0.09
C SER A 28 -8.32 5.81 -0.95
N PHE A 29 -8.82 5.52 -2.16
CA PHE A 29 -7.99 5.01 -3.26
C PHE A 29 -6.98 6.05 -3.74
N GLU A 30 -7.42 7.30 -3.89
CA GLU A 30 -6.53 8.40 -4.28
C GLU A 30 -5.40 8.59 -3.27
N ASP A 31 -5.72 8.56 -1.97
CA ASP A 31 -4.74 8.72 -0.89
C ASP A 31 -3.73 7.57 -0.87
N ALA A 32 -4.20 6.32 -1.01
CA ALA A 32 -3.34 5.15 -1.10
C ALA A 32 -2.43 5.20 -2.34
N VAL A 33 -2.95 5.54 -3.51
CA VAL A 33 -2.16 5.66 -4.74
C VAL A 33 -1.13 6.78 -4.61
N LYS A 34 -1.50 7.96 -4.12
CA LYS A 34 -0.56 9.07 -3.91
C LYS A 34 0.60 8.70 -2.99
N ALA A 35 0.32 7.91 -1.94
CA ALA A 35 1.36 7.38 -1.07
C ALA A 35 2.28 6.41 -1.84
N LEU A 36 1.72 5.45 -2.59
CA LEU A 36 2.50 4.45 -3.33
C LEU A 36 3.31 5.02 -4.51
N GLU A 37 2.91 6.16 -5.07
CA GLU A 37 3.67 6.87 -6.10
C GLU A 37 4.87 7.68 -5.53
N GLY A 38 5.15 7.59 -4.23
CA GLY A 38 6.37 8.13 -3.66
C GLY A 38 7.63 7.44 -4.20
N ASP A 39 8.79 8.02 -3.92
CA ASP A 39 10.11 7.56 -4.38
C ASP A 39 10.94 6.87 -3.29
N GLY A 40 10.35 6.62 -2.11
CA GLY A 40 11.01 6.05 -0.95
C GLY A 40 12.04 6.97 -0.29
N ILE A 41 12.14 8.25 -0.70
CA ILE A 41 13.10 9.20 -0.15
C ILE A 41 12.47 9.96 1.02
N GLN A 42 13.13 9.87 2.17
CA GLN A 42 12.74 10.58 3.38
C GLN A 42 12.92 12.09 3.22
N ARG A 43 11.84 12.86 3.45
CA ARG A 43 11.86 14.32 3.37
C ARG A 43 11.08 14.94 4.51
N LYS A 44 11.53 16.12 4.98
CA LYS A 44 10.78 16.94 5.93
C LYS A 44 9.53 17.49 5.24
N ARG A 45 8.35 17.12 5.74
CA ARG A 45 7.06 17.56 5.19
C ARG A 45 6.59 18.84 5.87
N LYS A 46 5.53 19.46 5.32
CA LYS A 46 4.95 20.72 5.82
C LYS A 46 4.58 20.68 7.31
N GLN A 47 4.25 19.49 7.84
CA GLN A 47 3.91 19.27 9.24
C GLN A 47 5.14 19.04 10.15
N GLY A 48 6.36 19.12 9.62
CA GLY A 48 7.60 19.00 10.39
C GLY A 48 8.15 17.57 10.54
N TYR A 49 7.33 16.55 10.25
CA TYR A 49 7.74 15.15 10.30
C TYR A 49 8.57 14.72 9.08
N PHE A 50 9.44 13.75 9.30
CA PHE A 50 10.20 13.07 8.24
C PHE A 50 9.48 11.77 7.88
N GLU A 51 9.08 11.67 6.61
CA GLU A 51 8.38 10.48 6.10
C GLU A 51 8.89 10.15 4.69
N SER A 52 9.03 8.86 4.45
CA SER A 52 9.20 8.27 3.13
C SER A 52 7.87 7.63 2.70
N TYR A 53 7.61 7.63 1.40
CA TYR A 53 6.39 7.08 0.79
C TYR A 53 6.80 6.35 -0.49
N GLY A 54 6.09 5.30 -0.87
CA GLY A 54 6.35 4.55 -2.10
C GLY A 54 7.44 3.48 -1.95
N ASN A 55 7.68 3.06 -0.72
CA ASN A 55 8.53 1.92 -0.42
C ASN A 55 7.80 0.62 -0.77
N VAL A 56 8.51 -0.45 -1.12
CA VAL A 56 7.86 -1.73 -1.50
C VAL A 56 6.93 -2.26 -0.43
N TRP A 57 7.30 -2.14 0.85
CA TRP A 57 6.47 -2.65 1.95
C TRP A 57 5.17 -1.86 2.12
N ASP A 58 5.11 -0.60 1.65
CA ASP A 58 3.91 0.23 1.70
C ASP A 58 2.79 -0.38 0.83
N MET A 59 3.13 -1.25 -0.13
CA MET A 59 2.15 -1.96 -0.96
C MET A 59 1.20 -2.80 -0.12
N ILE A 60 1.73 -3.66 0.77
CA ILE A 60 0.88 -4.53 1.61
C ILE A 60 -0.03 -3.67 2.49
N VAL A 61 0.54 -2.66 3.14
CA VAL A 61 -0.20 -1.73 4.01
C VAL A 61 -1.29 -0.99 3.23
N GLY A 62 -1.00 -0.58 1.99
CA GLY A 62 -1.96 0.08 1.11
C GLY A 62 -3.15 -0.81 0.73
N TYR A 63 -2.90 -2.09 0.41
CA TYR A 63 -3.99 -3.04 0.15
C TYR A 63 -4.85 -3.29 1.37
N GLU A 64 -4.25 -3.51 2.54
CA GLU A 64 -4.96 -3.71 3.82
C GLU A 64 -5.84 -2.51 4.15
N PHE A 65 -5.30 -1.30 4.02
CA PHE A 65 -6.05 -0.07 4.21
C PHE A 65 -7.28 0.00 3.30
N LEU A 66 -7.12 -0.27 1.99
CA LEU A 66 -8.22 -0.20 1.04
C LEU A 66 -9.27 -1.29 1.25
N LEU A 67 -8.86 -2.51 1.64
CA LEU A 67 -9.79 -3.60 1.98
C LEU A 67 -10.66 -3.20 3.17
N VAL A 68 -10.05 -2.65 4.22
CA VAL A 68 -10.76 -2.14 5.41
C VAL A 68 -11.73 -1.00 5.04
N GLU A 69 -11.32 -0.06 4.20
CA GLU A 69 -12.21 1.04 3.76
C GLU A 69 -13.41 0.52 2.96
N LEU A 70 -13.20 -0.47 2.09
CA LEU A 70 -14.30 -1.11 1.37
C LEU A 70 -15.23 -1.90 2.30
N GLU A 71 -14.72 -2.53 3.35
CA GLU A 71 -15.54 -3.20 4.36
C GLU A 71 -16.39 -2.21 5.16
N LYS A 72 -15.83 -1.07 5.55
CA LYS A 72 -16.59 0.03 6.15
C LYS A 72 -17.70 0.50 5.19
N ALA A 73 -17.38 0.64 3.90
CA ALA A 73 -18.37 1.02 2.89
C ALA A 73 -19.49 -0.03 2.75
N LYS A 74 -19.19 -1.34 2.82
CA LYS A 74 -20.20 -2.41 2.85
C LYS A 74 -21.12 -2.30 4.07
N ALA A 75 -20.57 -1.97 5.24
CA ALA A 75 -21.34 -1.84 6.48
C ALA A 75 -22.30 -0.65 6.47
N MET A 76 -21.96 0.42 5.73
CA MET A 76 -22.78 1.63 5.62
C MET A 76 -23.70 1.63 4.39
N VAL A 77 -23.82 0.51 3.68
CA VAL A 77 -24.44 0.50 2.34
C VAL A 77 -25.91 0.92 2.34
N ASP A 78 -26.62 0.62 3.42
CA ASP A 78 -28.06 0.93 3.58
C ASP A 78 -28.30 2.44 3.82
N GLN A 79 -27.25 3.22 4.08
CA GLN A 79 -27.33 4.68 4.23
C GLN A 79 -27.27 5.41 2.87
N TYR A 80 -26.98 4.70 1.77
CA TYR A 80 -26.86 5.30 0.45
C TYR A 80 -28.21 5.38 -0.29
N PRO A 81 -28.38 6.35 -1.21
CA PRO A 81 -29.64 6.55 -1.94
C PRO A 81 -30.08 5.37 -2.82
N GLU A 82 -29.14 4.49 -3.20
CA GLU A 82 -29.36 3.30 -4.04
C GLU A 82 -28.54 2.09 -3.53
N PRO A 83 -28.97 1.47 -2.42
CA PRO A 83 -28.14 0.50 -1.69
C PRO A 83 -27.81 -0.75 -2.51
N ASP A 84 -28.67 -1.19 -3.43
CA ASP A 84 -28.46 -2.41 -4.22
C ASP A 84 -27.30 -2.25 -5.22
N HIS A 85 -27.28 -1.16 -5.98
CA HIS A 85 -26.20 -0.86 -6.93
C HIS A 85 -24.87 -0.64 -6.19
N PHE A 86 -24.90 0.08 -5.06
CA PHE A 86 -23.71 0.27 -4.23
C PHE A 86 -23.16 -1.04 -3.68
N ARG A 87 -24.03 -1.90 -3.17
CA ARG A 87 -23.64 -3.20 -2.62
C ARG A 87 -22.94 -4.05 -3.66
N VAL A 88 -23.49 -4.13 -4.87
CA VAL A 88 -22.88 -4.88 -5.97
C VAL A 88 -21.52 -4.27 -6.34
N ASN A 89 -21.45 -2.96 -6.55
CA ASN A 89 -20.22 -2.29 -7.00
C ASN A 89 -19.09 -2.37 -5.96
N ILE A 90 -19.40 -2.14 -4.68
CA ILE A 90 -18.41 -2.27 -3.58
C ILE A 90 -17.92 -3.71 -3.47
N ASN A 91 -18.81 -4.70 -3.59
CA ASN A 91 -18.41 -6.11 -3.56
C ASN A 91 -17.52 -6.49 -4.74
N LEU A 92 -17.79 -5.98 -5.94
CA LEU A 92 -16.94 -6.19 -7.12
C LEU A 92 -15.56 -5.53 -6.93
N GLY A 93 -15.53 -4.31 -6.42
CA GLY A 93 -14.29 -3.60 -6.09
C GLY A 93 -13.46 -4.37 -5.05
N TRP A 94 -14.09 -4.81 -3.98
CA TRP A 94 -13.44 -5.60 -2.92
C TRP A 94 -12.91 -6.92 -3.47
N LYS A 95 -13.71 -7.66 -4.24
CA LYS A 95 -13.28 -8.93 -4.85
C LYS A 95 -12.09 -8.72 -5.79
N LYS A 96 -12.06 -7.62 -6.52
CA LYS A 96 -10.94 -7.30 -7.41
C LYS A 96 -9.68 -6.94 -6.62
N LEU A 97 -9.83 -6.19 -5.54
CA LEU A 97 -8.72 -5.82 -4.66
C LEU A 97 -8.14 -7.05 -3.97
N ASP A 98 -8.99 -7.94 -3.45
CA ASP A 98 -8.60 -9.22 -2.85
C ASP A 98 -7.89 -10.13 -3.88
N GLU A 99 -8.39 -10.21 -5.12
CA GLU A 99 -7.72 -10.95 -6.19
C GLU A 99 -6.28 -10.47 -6.40
N TYR A 100 -6.03 -9.15 -6.42
CA TYR A 100 -4.68 -8.61 -6.59
C TYR A 100 -3.84 -8.70 -5.32
N TYR A 101 -4.46 -8.60 -4.15
CA TYR A 101 -3.77 -8.78 -2.87
C TYR A 101 -3.18 -10.18 -2.77
N ASN A 102 -3.94 -11.21 -3.14
CA ASN A 102 -3.47 -12.59 -3.20
C ASN A 102 -2.33 -12.80 -4.20
N LYS A 103 -2.22 -11.96 -5.25
CA LYS A 103 -1.09 -12.02 -6.20
C LYS A 103 0.20 -11.42 -5.65
N LEU A 104 0.17 -10.69 -4.54
CA LEU A 104 1.42 -10.20 -3.92
C LEU A 104 2.31 -11.35 -3.45
N ASP A 105 1.75 -12.55 -3.21
CA ASP A 105 2.49 -13.76 -2.88
C ASP A 105 3.25 -14.36 -4.09
N GLU A 106 2.94 -13.95 -5.33
CA GLU A 106 3.63 -14.46 -6.52
C GLU A 106 5.13 -14.08 -6.54
N THR A 107 5.52 -13.04 -5.81
CA THR A 107 6.92 -12.59 -5.74
C THR A 107 7.36 -12.32 -4.31
N PRO A 108 8.61 -12.69 -3.94
CA PRO A 108 9.08 -12.54 -2.58
C PRO A 108 9.17 -11.13 -2.03
N ILE A 109 9.10 -10.14 -2.91
CA ILE A 109 9.56 -8.80 -2.63
C ILE A 109 8.72 -8.08 -1.58
N TYR A 110 7.41 -8.21 -1.66
CA TYR A 110 6.50 -7.47 -0.78
C TYR A 110 6.57 -7.97 0.65
N TYR A 111 6.42 -9.28 0.86
CA TYR A 111 6.47 -9.85 2.19
C TYR A 111 7.88 -9.86 2.78
N THR A 112 8.93 -10.06 1.96
CA THR A 112 10.31 -9.99 2.48
C THR A 112 10.64 -8.57 2.94
N SER A 113 10.21 -7.54 2.20
CA SER A 113 10.41 -6.15 2.61
C SER A 113 9.70 -5.82 3.94
N LEU A 114 8.51 -6.37 4.16
CA LEU A 114 7.76 -6.20 5.40
C LEU A 114 8.37 -7.00 6.56
N ALA A 115 8.85 -8.22 6.31
CA ALA A 115 9.55 -9.05 7.29
C ALA A 115 10.81 -8.38 7.83
N LEU A 116 11.50 -7.62 6.97
CA LEU A 116 12.70 -6.87 7.30
C LEU A 116 12.39 -5.47 7.88
N HIS A 117 11.14 -5.14 8.13
CA HIS A 117 10.75 -3.87 8.74
C HIS A 117 10.73 -4.01 10.27
N PRO A 118 11.55 -3.27 11.03
CA PRO A 118 11.70 -3.45 12.48
C PRO A 118 10.41 -3.23 13.29
N ALA A 119 9.51 -2.34 12.86
CA ALA A 119 8.21 -2.15 13.52
C ALA A 119 7.19 -3.29 13.29
N TYR A 120 7.31 -4.03 12.19
CA TYR A 120 6.37 -5.09 11.83
C TYR A 120 6.96 -6.46 12.18
N ARG A 121 8.19 -6.72 11.70
CA ARG A 121 8.94 -7.96 11.85
C ARG A 121 8.05 -9.17 11.50
N TRP A 122 8.37 -10.32 12.07
CA TRP A 122 7.52 -11.50 11.97
C TRP A 122 6.17 -11.40 12.71
N GLY A 123 6.07 -10.52 13.72
CA GLY A 123 4.84 -10.37 14.51
C GLY A 123 3.64 -9.90 13.68
N TYR A 124 3.89 -9.18 12.59
CA TYR A 124 2.85 -8.83 11.60
C TYR A 124 2.24 -10.07 10.95
N PHE A 125 3.05 -11.04 10.52
CA PHE A 125 2.56 -12.25 9.85
C PHE A 125 1.82 -13.18 10.81
N GLU A 126 2.22 -13.25 12.08
CA GLU A 126 1.51 -14.01 13.11
C GLU A 126 0.11 -13.46 13.38
N THR A 127 -0.06 -12.13 13.28
CA THR A 127 -1.33 -11.45 13.55
C THR A 127 -2.25 -11.47 12.33
N ILE A 128 -1.71 -11.14 11.14
CA ILE A 128 -2.49 -10.91 9.92
C ILE A 128 -2.69 -12.22 9.13
N TRP A 129 -1.73 -13.15 9.15
CA TRP A 129 -1.76 -14.39 8.36
C TRP A 129 -1.88 -15.66 9.22
N SER A 130 -2.48 -15.55 10.40
CA SER A 130 -2.76 -16.69 11.29
C SER A 130 -3.57 -17.82 10.61
N GLY A 131 -4.27 -17.51 9.50
CA GLY A 131 -4.97 -18.48 8.65
C GLY A 131 -4.10 -19.29 7.67
N TRP A 132 -2.79 -19.06 7.56
CA TRP A 132 -1.89 -19.72 6.59
C TRP A 132 -0.66 -20.39 7.29
N PRO A 133 -0.84 -21.45 8.10
CA PRO A 133 0.15 -21.92 9.09
C PRO A 133 1.40 -22.59 8.50
N THR A 134 1.26 -23.23 7.32
CA THR A 134 2.35 -24.00 6.70
C THR A 134 3.47 -23.11 6.15
N TRP A 135 3.13 -21.87 5.82
CA TRP A 135 4.07 -20.86 5.34
C TRP A 135 4.88 -20.27 6.50
N VAL A 136 4.20 -20.02 7.63
CA VAL A 136 4.81 -19.51 8.86
C VAL A 136 5.90 -20.46 9.39
N SER A 137 5.63 -21.77 9.38
CA SER A 137 6.57 -22.77 9.87
C SER A 137 7.84 -22.90 9.01
N LYS A 138 7.74 -22.83 7.67
CA LYS A 138 8.90 -22.99 6.77
C LYS A 138 9.90 -21.84 6.86
N ALA A 139 9.45 -20.65 7.21
CA ALA A 139 10.31 -19.47 7.35
C ALA A 139 11.01 -19.37 8.72
N GLN A 140 10.53 -20.10 9.74
CA GLN A 140 11.11 -20.12 11.08
C GLN A 140 12.30 -21.11 11.21
N ASP A 141 12.39 -22.12 10.35
CA ASP A 141 13.41 -23.18 10.41
C ASP A 141 14.82 -22.78 9.93
N ALA A 142 15.06 -21.50 9.60
CA ALA A 142 16.39 -21.02 9.20
C ALA A 142 17.19 -20.49 10.41
N GLU A 143 18.18 -21.25 10.90
CA GLU A 143 19.20 -20.77 11.85
C GLU A 143 20.20 -19.81 11.17
N ASP A 144 19.75 -18.59 10.88
CA ASP A 144 20.57 -17.60 10.17
C ASP A 144 20.58 -16.21 10.84
N GLU A 145 21.16 -15.21 10.17
CA GLU A 145 21.20 -13.83 10.66
C GLU A 145 19.81 -13.25 10.95
N TYR A 146 18.78 -13.70 10.23
CA TYR A 146 17.41 -13.25 10.41
C TYR A 146 16.83 -13.76 11.72
N ALA A 147 17.01 -15.04 12.05
CA ALA A 147 16.57 -15.60 13.34
C ALA A 147 17.19 -14.85 14.54
N ARG A 148 18.47 -14.46 14.43
CA ARG A 148 19.14 -13.65 15.48
C ARG A 148 18.60 -12.23 15.54
N TRP A 149 18.43 -11.57 14.40
CA TRP A 149 17.86 -10.22 14.35
C TRP A 149 16.45 -10.19 14.94
N GLN A 150 15.65 -11.22 14.68
CA GLN A 150 14.29 -11.39 15.21
C GLN A 150 14.22 -11.41 16.73
N GLN A 151 15.24 -11.95 17.40
CA GLN A 151 15.32 -11.97 18.88
C GLN A 151 15.83 -10.64 19.45
N ASP A 152 16.63 -9.90 18.68
CA ASP A 152 17.20 -8.61 19.05
C ASP A 152 16.18 -7.47 18.84
N VAL A 153 15.06 -7.52 19.56
CA VAL A 153 14.01 -6.49 19.55
C VAL A 153 14.42 -5.32 20.45
N LEU A 154 14.39 -4.10 19.91
CA LEU A 154 14.66 -2.87 20.65
C LEU A 154 13.37 -2.06 20.84
N PRO A 155 13.18 -1.36 21.97
CA PRO A 155 12.00 -0.53 22.19
C PRO A 155 11.78 0.57 21.14
N THR A 156 12.85 0.99 20.46
CA THR A 156 12.82 2.03 19.41
C THR A 156 12.45 1.50 18.03
N ASP A 157 12.27 0.19 17.86
CA ASP A 157 12.02 -0.43 16.56
C ASP A 157 10.69 0.00 15.94
N SER A 158 9.68 0.29 16.77
CA SER A 158 8.39 0.84 16.34
C SER A 158 8.49 2.26 15.79
N ASP A 159 9.53 3.01 16.16
CA ASP A 159 9.73 4.41 15.78
C ASP A 159 10.65 4.58 14.58
N VAL A 160 11.14 3.49 13.99
CA VAL A 160 12.04 3.54 12.84
C VAL A 160 11.30 4.12 11.62
N ARG A 161 11.70 5.31 11.20
CA ARG A 161 11.16 6.01 10.01
C ARG A 161 12.00 5.76 8.76
N ASP A 162 13.31 5.61 8.93
CA ASP A 162 14.24 5.31 7.84
C ASP A 162 14.78 3.88 7.98
N LEU A 163 14.20 2.96 7.21
CA LEU A 163 14.67 1.57 7.19
C LEU A 163 16.06 1.44 6.58
N ARG A 164 16.44 2.32 5.65
CA ARG A 164 17.77 2.28 5.03
C ARG A 164 18.83 2.70 6.04
N GLU A 165 18.55 3.74 6.83
CA GLU A 165 19.43 4.15 7.92
C GLU A 165 19.55 3.06 9.00
N HIS A 166 18.43 2.43 9.37
CA HIS A 166 18.40 1.33 10.32
C HIS A 166 19.29 0.15 9.88
N TRP A 167 19.09 -0.36 8.66
CA TRP A 167 19.88 -1.47 8.13
C TRP A 167 21.33 -1.08 7.85
N HIS A 168 21.57 0.16 7.45
CA HIS A 168 22.94 0.66 7.33
C HIS A 168 23.66 0.65 8.69
N ALA A 169 23.02 1.09 9.78
CA ALA A 169 23.62 1.06 11.11
C ALA A 169 23.96 -0.36 11.59
N GLN A 170 23.18 -1.36 11.18
CA GLN A 170 23.35 -2.76 11.59
C GLN A 170 24.24 -3.60 10.65
N ARG A 171 24.77 -3.00 9.57
CA ARG A 171 25.55 -3.69 8.53
C ARG A 171 26.75 -4.51 9.03
N PHE A 172 27.33 -4.15 10.17
CA PHE A 172 28.44 -4.92 10.76
C PHE A 172 27.95 -6.06 11.66
N LYS A 173 26.75 -5.95 12.23
CA LYS A 173 26.14 -6.95 13.11
C LYS A 173 25.46 -8.07 12.29
N TYR A 174 24.78 -7.70 11.20
CA TYR A 174 24.13 -8.65 10.27
C TYR A 174 24.53 -8.34 8.82
N PRO A 175 25.75 -8.68 8.40
CA PRO A 175 26.29 -8.24 7.10
C PRO A 175 25.54 -8.80 5.89
N ARG A 176 25.02 -10.03 5.95
CA ARG A 176 24.27 -10.63 4.85
C ARG A 176 22.83 -10.11 4.85
N LEU A 177 22.21 -10.08 6.03
CA LEU A 177 20.83 -9.62 6.17
C LEU A 177 20.67 -8.14 5.81
N SER A 178 21.59 -7.29 6.27
CA SER A 178 21.55 -5.86 5.97
C SER A 178 21.77 -5.58 4.48
N ARG A 179 22.64 -6.35 3.81
CA ARG A 179 22.81 -6.22 2.35
C ARG A 179 21.52 -6.58 1.63
N MET A 180 20.92 -7.72 1.97
CA MET A 180 19.64 -8.14 1.41
C MET A 180 18.57 -7.08 1.64
N ALA A 181 18.39 -6.62 2.88
CA ALA A 181 17.42 -5.59 3.22
C ALA A 181 17.61 -4.33 2.39
N MET A 182 18.84 -3.83 2.23
CA MET A 182 19.11 -2.67 1.38
C MET A 182 18.70 -2.89 -0.07
N ASP A 183 18.93 -4.06 -0.64
CA ASP A 183 18.52 -4.38 -2.01
C ASP A 183 16.98 -4.31 -2.14
N PHE A 184 16.23 -4.92 -1.21
CA PHE A 184 14.76 -4.85 -1.19
C PHE A 184 14.23 -3.43 -0.97
N MET A 185 14.80 -2.68 -0.02
CA MET A 185 14.33 -1.32 0.31
C MET A 185 14.59 -0.29 -0.81
N THR A 186 15.48 -0.59 -1.76
CA THR A 186 15.75 0.30 -2.89
C THR A 186 14.76 0.17 -4.04
N VAL A 187 13.98 -0.91 -4.07
CA VAL A 187 12.95 -1.09 -5.09
C VAL A 187 11.79 -0.13 -4.82
N GLN A 188 11.22 0.42 -5.88
CA GLN A 188 10.08 1.33 -5.80
C GLN A 188 8.77 0.54 -5.86
N ALA A 189 7.77 0.95 -5.08
CA ALA A 189 6.44 0.35 -5.11
C ALA A 189 5.77 0.49 -6.49
N MET A 190 5.98 1.62 -7.17
CA MET A 190 5.37 1.92 -8.47
C MET A 190 6.36 2.54 -9.45
N SER A 191 6.14 2.31 -10.74
CA SER A 191 6.89 2.97 -11.83
C SER A 191 6.53 4.46 -12.02
N ALA A 192 5.87 5.08 -11.04
CA ALA A 192 5.37 6.44 -11.12
C ALA A 192 6.51 7.47 -11.26
N GLU A 193 7.65 7.24 -10.60
CA GLU A 193 8.80 8.15 -10.73
C GLU A 193 9.35 8.17 -12.16
N CYS A 194 9.49 7.00 -12.79
CA CYS A 194 9.82 6.89 -14.22
C CYS A 194 8.81 7.64 -15.09
N LYS A 195 7.50 7.47 -14.83
CA LYS A 195 6.44 8.18 -15.56
C LYS A 195 6.54 9.70 -15.40
N ARG A 196 6.87 10.22 -14.20
CA ARG A 196 7.07 11.66 -13.97
C ARG A 196 8.27 12.18 -14.77
N LEU A 197 9.39 11.47 -14.76
CA LEU A 197 10.58 11.81 -15.55
C LEU A 197 10.26 11.85 -17.05
N PHE A 198 9.58 10.83 -17.58
CA PHE A 198 9.17 10.80 -18.98
C PHE A 198 8.16 11.91 -19.33
N SER A 199 7.22 12.20 -18.44
CA SER A 199 6.23 13.27 -18.64
C SER A 199 6.90 14.65 -18.66
N ALA A 200 7.88 14.89 -17.77
CA ALA A 200 8.67 16.12 -17.76
C ALA A 200 9.52 16.26 -19.03
N ALA A 201 10.02 15.14 -19.56
CA ALA A 201 10.77 15.09 -20.81
C ALA A 201 9.88 15.09 -22.06
N GLY A 202 8.55 15.08 -21.94
CA GLY A 202 7.63 14.93 -23.07
C GLY A 202 7.79 15.99 -24.16
N ARG A 203 8.11 17.24 -23.78
CA ARG A 203 8.39 18.35 -24.71
C ARG A 203 9.70 18.21 -25.49
N MET A 204 10.60 17.32 -25.07
CA MET A 204 11.82 17.00 -25.83
C MET A 204 11.61 15.87 -26.84
N VAL A 205 10.56 15.06 -26.66
CA VAL A 205 10.28 13.86 -27.47
C VAL A 205 9.15 14.10 -28.49
N THR A 206 8.25 15.04 -28.21
CA THR A 206 7.22 15.47 -29.17
C THR A 206 7.62 16.81 -29.80
N PRO A 207 7.92 16.86 -31.12
CA PRO A 207 8.11 18.12 -31.80
C PRO A 207 6.79 18.92 -31.81
N LEU A 208 6.92 20.25 -31.68
CA LEU A 208 5.81 21.21 -31.78
C LEU A 208 5.15 21.19 -33.17
#